data_AF-F7ZIN8-F1
#
_entry.id   AF-F7ZIN8-F1
#
_cell.length_a   1.000
_cell.length_b   1.000
_cell.length_c   1.000
_cell.angle_alpha   90.00
_cell.angle_beta   90.00
_cell.angle_gamma   90.00
#
_symmetry.space_group_name_H-M   'P 1'
#
loop_
_entity.id
_entity.type
_entity.pdbx_description
1 polymer ?
#
loop_
_entity_poly.entity_id
_entity_poly.type
_entity_poly.pdbx_seq_one_letter_code
_entity_poly.pdbx_strand_id
1 'polypeptide(L)'
;MSFDTKKLQEQIKSTLSRISELDDATVLKRLHANIHRHPDLEDIDRETLDEAVMQRLRIVSPAIATRLGGPKDEQGRDFLEALYERVATEFDLSGNHLKNGVKTGGYMINGTRYVDVYISYKTATKKNLSLAWIQDEVGSEPYLHLQLRHVGAGGTGELKNKKFNDQETATEAYSRELAHLLSEA
;
A
#
# COMPACT_ATOMS: atom_id res chain seq x y z
N MET A 1 24.03 7.75 -29.81
CA MET A 1 24.41 7.82 -28.39
C MET A 1 25.89 8.14 -28.28
N SER A 2 26.26 9.14 -27.48
CA SER A 2 27.66 9.46 -27.18
C SER A 2 28.34 8.27 -26.46
N PHE A 3 29.67 8.18 -26.54
CA PHE A 3 30.46 7.24 -25.74
C PHE A 3 30.19 7.41 -24.23
N ASP A 4 29.99 8.66 -23.79
CA ASP A 4 29.68 8.99 -22.40
C ASP A 4 28.29 8.49 -21.97
N THR A 5 27.31 8.57 -22.87
CA THR A 5 25.95 8.01 -22.62
C THR A 5 26.00 6.51 -22.45
N LYS A 6 26.77 5.79 -23.28
CA LYS A 6 26.90 4.33 -23.16
C LYS A 6 27.54 3.93 -21.84
N LYS A 7 28.61 4.62 -21.45
CA LYS A 7 29.30 4.38 -20.18
C LYS A 7 28.40 4.64 -18.98
N LEU A 8 27.62 5.72 -19.00
CA LEU A 8 26.65 6.02 -17.95
C LEU A 8 25.58 4.92 -17.83
N GLN A 9 25.04 4.47 -18.96
CA GLN A 9 24.04 3.38 -18.99
C GLN A 9 24.60 2.06 -18.45
N GLU A 10 25.87 1.74 -18.72
CA GLU A 10 26.55 0.59 -18.12
C GLU A 10 26.71 0.75 -16.60
N GLN A 11 27.04 1.95 -16.13
CA GLN A 11 27.14 2.25 -14.69
C GLN A 11 25.78 2.14 -13.98
N ILE A 12 24.70 2.60 -14.60
CA ILE A 12 23.33 2.48 -14.06
C ILE A 12 22.98 1.01 -13.90
N LYS A 13 23.17 0.19 -14.96
CA LYS A 13 22.91 -1.25 -14.91
C LYS A 13 23.74 -1.96 -13.83
N SER A 14 25.03 -1.63 -13.75
CA SER A 14 25.91 -2.19 -12.71
C SER A 14 25.52 -1.76 -11.30
N THR A 15 25.01 -0.53 -11.15
CA THR A 15 24.54 -0.04 -9.85
C THR A 15 23.25 -0.75 -9.44
N LEU A 16 22.28 -0.88 -10.35
CA LEU A 16 21.03 -1.62 -10.12
C LEU A 16 21.30 -3.05 -9.66
N SER A 17 22.19 -3.77 -10.34
CA SER A 17 22.52 -5.15 -9.96
C SER A 17 23.17 -5.27 -8.59
N ARG A 18 23.85 -4.22 -8.11
CA ARG A 18 24.55 -4.22 -6.82
C ARG A 18 23.66 -3.81 -5.66
N ILE A 19 22.61 -3.02 -5.90
CA ILE A 19 21.74 -2.51 -4.84
C ILE A 19 21.11 -3.64 -4.04
N SER A 20 20.68 -4.71 -4.69
CA SER A 20 20.06 -5.89 -4.04
C SER A 20 20.99 -6.59 -3.04
N GLU A 21 22.31 -6.46 -3.20
CA GLU A 21 23.32 -7.10 -2.35
C GLU A 21 23.82 -6.18 -1.21
N LEU A 22 23.42 -4.90 -1.21
CA LEU A 22 23.86 -3.96 -0.16
C LEU A 22 23.06 -4.17 1.13
N ASP A 23 23.73 -4.50 2.23
CA ASP A 23 23.13 -4.59 3.58
C ASP A 23 23.44 -3.35 4.45
N ASP A 24 24.41 -2.53 4.06
CA ASP A 24 24.76 -1.32 4.81
C ASP A 24 23.80 -0.17 4.49
N ALA A 25 22.91 0.13 5.45
CA ALA A 25 21.94 1.21 5.34
C ALA A 25 22.57 2.60 5.20
N THR A 26 23.80 2.81 5.68
CA THR A 26 24.54 4.06 5.48
C THR A 26 24.99 4.21 4.04
N VAL A 27 25.45 3.12 3.42
CA VAL A 27 25.82 3.10 1.99
C VAL A 27 24.60 3.37 1.13
N LEU A 28 23.49 2.68 1.38
CA LEU A 28 22.22 2.89 0.66
C LEU A 28 21.71 4.33 0.82
N LYS A 29 21.75 4.90 2.03
CA LYS A 29 21.36 6.31 2.26
C LYS A 29 22.23 7.29 1.46
N ARG A 30 23.55 7.04 1.39
CA ARG A 30 24.46 7.87 0.58
C ARG A 30 24.17 7.72 -0.91
N LEU A 31 23.89 6.49 -1.35
CA LEU A 31 23.56 6.20 -2.74
C LEU A 31 22.27 6.90 -3.16
N HIS A 32 21.21 6.83 -2.36
CA HIS A 32 19.98 7.62 -2.54
C HIS A 32 20.31 9.11 -2.71
N ALA A 33 21.05 9.71 -1.78
CA ALA A 33 21.42 11.13 -1.87
C ALA A 33 22.24 11.47 -3.12
N ASN A 34 23.09 10.57 -3.60
CA ASN A 34 23.88 10.76 -4.81
C ASN A 34 23.03 10.64 -6.08
N ILE A 35 22.08 9.68 -6.13
CA ILE A 35 21.13 9.53 -7.23
C ILE A 35 20.38 10.84 -7.46
N HIS A 36 19.83 11.46 -6.40
CA HIS A 36 19.10 12.73 -6.50
C HIS A 36 19.95 13.94 -6.91
N ARG A 37 21.27 13.86 -6.75
CA ARG A 37 22.21 14.96 -7.07
C ARG A 37 22.95 14.78 -8.38
N HIS A 38 22.83 13.61 -9.03
CA HIS A 38 23.57 13.33 -10.25
C HIS A 38 23.02 14.16 -11.41
N PRO A 39 23.83 15.04 -12.05
CA PRO A 39 23.33 15.98 -13.05
C PRO A 39 22.94 15.29 -14.36
N ASP A 40 23.63 14.22 -14.73
CA ASP A 40 23.44 13.56 -16.02
C ASP A 40 22.45 12.39 -16.00
N LEU A 41 21.79 12.13 -14.86
CA LEU A 41 20.73 11.10 -14.81
C LEU A 41 19.44 11.67 -15.40
N GLU A 42 18.90 10.95 -16.38
CA GLU A 42 17.53 11.17 -16.86
C GLU A 42 16.54 10.81 -15.75
N ASP A 43 15.34 11.41 -15.80
CA ASP A 43 14.33 11.23 -14.76
C ASP A 43 13.94 9.76 -14.59
N ILE A 44 13.79 9.01 -15.69
CA ILE A 44 13.46 7.59 -15.66
C ILE A 44 14.56 6.74 -14.99
N ASP A 45 15.83 7.05 -15.25
CA ASP A 45 16.96 6.33 -14.66
C ASP A 45 17.09 6.66 -13.17
N ARG A 46 16.84 7.94 -12.82
CA ARG A 46 16.83 8.42 -11.44
C ARG A 46 15.74 7.73 -10.64
N GLU A 47 14.51 7.68 -11.17
CA GLU A 47 13.37 7.01 -10.55
C GLU A 47 13.64 5.51 -10.37
N THR A 48 14.13 4.84 -11.41
CA THR A 48 14.44 3.39 -11.35
C THR A 48 15.49 3.07 -10.28
N LEU A 49 16.56 3.87 -10.21
CA LEU A 49 17.61 3.70 -9.19
C LEU A 49 17.11 4.03 -7.78
N ASP A 50 16.34 5.10 -7.65
CA ASP A 50 15.78 5.53 -6.38
C ASP A 50 14.83 4.48 -5.81
N GLU A 51 13.94 3.95 -6.64
CA GLU A 51 13.02 2.88 -6.28
C GLU A 51 13.77 1.64 -5.79
N ALA A 52 14.78 1.19 -6.54
CA ALA A 52 15.60 0.04 -6.15
C ALA A 52 16.29 0.26 -4.78
N VAL A 53 16.87 1.46 -4.56
CA VAL A 53 17.51 1.79 -3.27
C VAL A 53 16.48 1.83 -2.14
N MET A 54 15.31 2.42 -2.39
CA MET A 54 14.25 2.54 -1.39
C MET A 54 13.66 1.18 -1.03
N GLN A 55 13.38 0.32 -2.01
CA GLN A 55 12.96 -1.06 -1.77
C GLN A 55 13.98 -1.79 -0.89
N ARG A 56 15.28 -1.69 -1.22
CA ARG A 56 16.32 -2.31 -0.40
C ARG A 56 16.37 -1.73 1.02
N LEU A 57 16.29 -0.40 1.16
CA LEU A 57 16.23 0.26 2.47
C LEU A 57 15.04 -0.18 3.30
N ARG A 58 13.88 -0.45 2.70
CA ARG A 58 12.70 -0.98 3.42
C ARG A 58 12.96 -2.36 4.03
N ILE A 59 13.85 -3.15 3.43
CA ILE A 59 14.26 -4.46 3.95
C ILE A 59 15.30 -4.29 5.06
N VAL A 60 16.39 -3.55 4.79
CA VAL A 60 17.56 -3.53 5.69
C VAL A 60 17.46 -2.50 6.82
N SER A 61 16.72 -1.40 6.60
CA SER A 61 16.52 -0.35 7.61
C SER A 61 15.22 0.41 7.39
N PRO A 62 14.06 -0.17 7.79
CA PRO A 62 12.75 0.46 7.64
C PRO A 62 12.69 1.88 8.21
N ALA A 63 13.37 2.14 9.33
CA ALA A 63 13.40 3.45 9.98
C ALA A 63 14.12 4.53 9.16
N ILE A 64 15.14 4.16 8.37
CA ILE A 64 15.79 5.09 7.43
C ILE A 64 14.87 5.31 6.24
N ALA A 65 14.33 4.23 5.66
CA ALA A 65 13.40 4.31 4.54
C ALA A 65 12.21 5.23 4.84
N THR A 66 11.59 5.09 6.01
CA THR A 66 10.45 5.93 6.42
C THR A 66 10.80 7.40 6.53
N ARG A 67 12.03 7.73 6.95
CA ARG A 67 12.48 9.11 7.07
C ARG A 67 12.76 9.77 5.72
N LEU A 68 13.15 8.97 4.73
CA LEU A 68 13.52 9.45 3.39
C LEU A 68 12.31 9.53 2.46
N GLY A 69 11.49 8.47 2.42
CA GLY A 69 10.38 8.34 1.47
C GLY A 69 9.05 8.03 2.13
N GLY A 70 8.82 8.55 3.34
CA GLY A 70 7.51 8.48 4.00
C GLY A 70 7.10 7.10 4.51
N PRO A 71 5.90 6.96 5.11
CA PRO A 71 5.39 5.67 5.56
C PRO A 71 5.09 4.74 4.37
N LYS A 72 5.30 3.43 4.55
CA LYS A 72 5.11 2.43 3.48
C LYS A 72 3.66 2.27 3.02
N ASP A 73 2.71 2.68 3.84
CA ASP A 73 1.28 2.58 3.61
C ASP A 73 0.63 3.89 3.17
N GLU A 74 1.40 4.95 2.89
CA GLU A 74 0.90 6.29 2.54
C GLU A 74 -0.13 6.23 1.40
N GLN A 75 0.25 5.69 0.24
CA GLN A 75 -0.64 5.59 -0.92
C GLN A 75 -1.95 4.85 -0.61
N GLY A 76 -1.86 3.71 0.08
CA GLY A 76 -3.04 2.92 0.44
C GLY A 76 -3.93 3.62 1.47
N ARG A 77 -3.31 4.38 2.38
CA ARG A 77 -4.01 5.17 3.38
C ARG A 77 -4.73 6.35 2.74
N ASP A 78 -4.06 7.13 1.91
CA ASP A 78 -4.64 8.28 1.20
C ASP A 78 -5.85 7.87 0.36
N PHE A 79 -5.72 6.77 -0.41
CA PHE A 79 -6.83 6.22 -1.19
C PHE A 79 -8.04 5.87 -0.31
N LEU A 80 -7.79 5.15 0.79
CA LEU A 80 -8.86 4.69 1.68
C LEU A 80 -9.47 5.84 2.51
N GLU A 81 -8.69 6.88 2.84
CA GLU A 81 -9.18 8.09 3.51
C GLU A 81 -10.10 8.86 2.57
N ALA A 82 -9.69 9.10 1.32
CA ALA A 82 -10.54 9.75 0.31
C ALA A 82 -11.84 8.95 0.04
N LEU A 83 -11.75 7.63 -0.04
CA LEU A 83 -12.95 6.77 -0.18
C LEU A 83 -13.85 6.88 1.05
N TYR A 84 -13.28 6.83 2.26
CA TYR A 84 -14.03 6.97 3.49
C TYR A 84 -14.76 8.30 3.58
N GLU A 85 -14.09 9.41 3.27
CA GLU A 85 -14.67 10.75 3.27
C GLU A 85 -15.85 10.83 2.31
N ARG A 86 -15.69 10.39 1.06
CA ARG A 86 -16.79 10.35 0.09
C ARG A 86 -17.98 9.53 0.63
N VAL A 87 -17.72 8.32 1.10
CA VAL A 87 -18.77 7.44 1.66
C VAL A 87 -19.46 8.08 2.86
N ALA A 88 -18.72 8.76 3.74
CA ALA A 88 -19.28 9.44 4.91
C ALA A 88 -20.14 10.66 4.55
N THR A 89 -19.98 11.24 3.35
CA THR A 89 -20.89 12.27 2.84
C THR A 89 -22.17 11.71 2.23
N GLU A 90 -22.13 10.48 1.72
CA GLU A 90 -23.25 9.83 1.03
C GLU A 90 -24.15 9.00 1.96
N PHE A 91 -23.58 8.47 3.06
CA PHE A 91 -24.24 7.51 3.93
C PHE A 91 -24.13 7.89 5.40
N ASP A 92 -25.18 7.60 6.19
CA ASP A 92 -25.08 7.65 7.65
C ASP A 92 -24.31 6.43 8.19
N LEU A 93 -23.10 6.68 8.69
CA LEU A 93 -22.21 5.64 9.24
C LEU A 93 -22.30 5.54 10.77
N SER A 94 -23.26 6.21 11.42
CA SER A 94 -23.42 6.18 12.88
C SER A 94 -23.71 4.78 13.43
N GLY A 95 -24.28 3.90 12.60
CA GLY A 95 -24.54 2.49 12.92
C GLY A 95 -23.31 1.57 12.87
N ASN A 96 -22.10 2.09 12.65
CA ASN A 96 -20.90 1.26 12.63
C ASN A 96 -20.51 0.79 14.05
N HIS A 97 -20.51 -0.52 14.28
CA HIS A 97 -20.07 -1.13 15.54
C HIS A 97 -18.53 -1.28 15.65
N LEU A 98 -17.79 -0.71 14.70
CA LEU A 98 -16.34 -0.57 14.73
C LEU A 98 -15.95 0.91 14.64
N LYS A 99 -14.69 1.22 14.94
CA LYS A 99 -14.14 2.57 14.72
C LYS A 99 -14.30 2.96 13.24
N ASN A 100 -14.75 4.17 12.95
CA ASN A 100 -14.77 4.71 11.58
C ASN A 100 -13.37 5.16 11.11
N GLY A 101 -13.18 5.28 9.79
CA GLY A 101 -11.90 5.65 9.17
C GLY A 101 -10.93 4.50 8.93
N VAL A 102 -9.75 4.86 8.39
CA VAL A 102 -8.70 3.93 7.99
C VAL A 102 -7.95 3.36 9.20
N LYS A 103 -7.67 2.07 9.16
CA LYS A 103 -7.02 1.30 10.23
C LYS A 103 -5.84 0.54 9.68
N THR A 104 -4.82 0.35 10.52
CA THR A 104 -3.74 -0.61 10.23
C THR A 104 -4.23 -2.03 10.53
N GLY A 105 -4.04 -2.92 9.56
CA GLY A 105 -4.35 -4.34 9.64
C GLY A 105 -3.41 -5.11 10.55
N GLY A 106 -3.92 -6.17 11.16
CA GLY A 106 -3.14 -7.01 12.06
C GLY A 106 -1.94 -7.68 11.36
N TYR A 107 -2.06 -7.97 10.06
CA TYR A 107 -0.96 -8.57 9.30
C TYR A 107 0.17 -7.59 9.00
N MET A 108 -0.10 -6.28 8.92
CA MET A 108 0.97 -5.29 8.84
C MET A 108 1.62 -5.07 10.21
N ILE A 109 0.84 -5.09 11.29
CA ILE A 109 1.35 -4.93 12.66
C ILE A 109 2.27 -6.08 13.05
N ASN A 110 1.90 -7.32 12.72
CA ASN A 110 2.71 -8.50 13.05
C ASN A 110 3.79 -8.82 12.01
N GLY A 111 3.92 -8.02 10.94
CA GLY A 111 4.91 -8.18 9.88
C GLY A 111 4.64 -9.30 8.87
N THR A 112 3.45 -9.92 8.88
CA THR A 112 3.06 -10.92 7.88
C THR A 112 2.87 -10.31 6.48
N ARG A 113 2.43 -9.05 6.42
CA ARG A 113 2.26 -8.30 5.17
C ARG A 113 3.07 -7.02 5.22
N TYR A 114 3.64 -6.66 4.08
CA TYR A 114 4.35 -5.39 3.96
C TYR A 114 3.40 -4.20 4.13
N VAL A 115 2.24 -4.18 3.47
CA VAL A 115 1.16 -3.21 3.70
C VAL A 115 -0.15 -3.95 3.93
N ASP A 116 -0.90 -3.53 4.95
CA ASP A 116 -2.27 -3.95 5.23
C ASP A 116 -2.95 -2.79 5.97
N VAL A 117 -3.70 -1.97 5.22
CA VAL A 117 -4.53 -0.89 5.76
C VAL A 117 -5.94 -1.03 5.20
N TYR A 118 -6.96 -0.69 5.98
CA TYR A 118 -8.34 -0.98 5.59
C TYR A 118 -9.36 -0.02 6.21
N ILE A 119 -10.51 0.10 5.55
CA ILE A 119 -11.75 0.63 6.12
C ILE A 119 -12.73 -0.50 6.34
N SER A 120 -13.67 -0.31 7.26
CA SER A 120 -14.68 -1.32 7.56
C SER A 120 -15.94 -0.76 8.18
N TYR A 121 -17.05 -1.40 7.85
CA TYR A 121 -18.36 -1.18 8.45
C TYR A 121 -18.87 -2.49 9.05
N LYS A 122 -19.42 -2.43 10.27
CA LYS A 122 -20.02 -3.59 10.94
C LYS A 122 -21.40 -3.26 11.47
N THR A 123 -22.39 -4.05 11.04
CA THR A 123 -23.78 -3.91 11.47
C THR A 123 -24.03 -4.55 12.84
N ALA A 124 -25.16 -4.21 13.46
CA ALA A 124 -25.66 -4.86 14.68
C ALA A 124 -25.88 -6.37 14.49
N THR A 125 -26.29 -6.79 13.28
CA THR A 125 -26.45 -8.20 12.87
C THR A 125 -25.13 -8.93 12.59
N LYS A 126 -24.00 -8.29 12.94
CA LYS A 126 -22.64 -8.83 12.83
C LYS A 126 -22.19 -9.12 11.40
N LYS A 127 -22.80 -8.50 10.38
CA LYS A 127 -22.21 -8.44 9.04
C LYS A 127 -21.07 -7.41 9.06
N ASN A 128 -19.93 -7.77 8.50
CA ASN A 128 -18.73 -6.94 8.43
C ASN A 128 -18.27 -6.83 6.98
N LEU A 129 -18.33 -5.62 6.45
CA LEU A 129 -17.76 -5.24 5.17
C LEU A 129 -16.42 -4.56 5.41
N SER A 130 -15.41 -4.91 4.63
CA SER A 130 -14.11 -4.22 4.62
C SER A 130 -13.57 -4.11 3.21
N LEU A 131 -12.84 -3.02 2.98
CA LEU A 131 -11.95 -2.87 1.83
C LEU A 131 -10.54 -2.59 2.37
N ALA A 132 -9.60 -3.45 2.01
CA ALA A 132 -8.20 -3.35 2.42
C ALA A 132 -7.29 -3.08 1.23
N TRP A 133 -6.31 -2.20 1.40
CA TRP A 133 -5.14 -2.08 0.52
C TRP A 133 -4.04 -2.97 1.07
N ILE A 134 -3.61 -3.95 0.27
CA ILE A 134 -2.68 -4.98 0.68
C ILE A 134 -1.48 -4.98 -0.25
N GLN A 135 -0.30 -5.11 0.32
CA GLN A 135 0.94 -5.45 -0.36
C GLN A 135 1.61 -6.55 0.45
N ASP A 136 1.77 -7.73 -0.14
CA ASP A 136 2.27 -8.88 0.61
C ASP A 136 3.77 -8.73 0.92
N GLU A 137 4.58 -8.29 -0.06
CA GLU A 137 6.05 -8.14 0.07
C GLU A 137 6.54 -6.76 -0.42
N VAL A 138 7.78 -6.40 -0.06
CA VAL A 138 8.44 -5.21 -0.61
C VAL A 138 8.61 -5.41 -2.12
N GLY A 139 8.10 -4.47 -2.93
CA GLY A 139 8.21 -4.51 -4.39
C GLY A 139 7.15 -5.37 -5.09
N SER A 140 6.29 -6.09 -4.37
CA SER A 140 5.10 -6.70 -4.98
C SER A 140 4.06 -5.64 -5.31
N GLU A 141 3.31 -5.79 -6.40
CA GLU A 141 2.20 -4.90 -6.72
C GLU A 141 1.11 -4.93 -5.63
N PRO A 142 0.65 -3.78 -5.13
CA PRO A 142 -0.45 -3.74 -4.19
C PRO A 142 -1.78 -4.09 -4.87
N TYR A 143 -2.74 -4.60 -4.09
CA TYR A 143 -4.11 -4.86 -4.53
C TYR A 143 -5.12 -4.47 -3.47
N LEU A 144 -6.36 -4.27 -3.92
CA LEU A 144 -7.51 -4.02 -3.07
C LEU A 144 -8.26 -5.33 -2.80
N HIS A 145 -8.67 -5.53 -1.56
CA HIS A 145 -9.37 -6.74 -1.13
C HIS A 145 -10.67 -6.38 -0.41
N LEU A 146 -11.78 -6.68 -1.07
CA LEU A 146 -13.11 -6.55 -0.50
C LEU A 146 -13.51 -7.85 0.18
N GLN A 147 -13.94 -7.75 1.43
CA GLN A 147 -14.50 -8.87 2.19
C GLN A 147 -15.83 -8.48 2.82
N LEU A 148 -16.83 -9.34 2.66
CA LEU A 148 -18.09 -9.29 3.40
C LEU A 148 -18.26 -10.63 4.11
N ARG A 149 -18.49 -10.58 5.43
CA ARG A 149 -18.62 -11.80 6.25
C ARG A 149 -19.53 -11.60 7.45
N HIS A 150 -20.06 -12.69 7.99
CA HIS A 150 -20.61 -12.71 9.35
C HIS A 150 -19.50 -12.93 10.39
N VAL A 151 -19.51 -12.12 11.45
CA VAL A 151 -18.53 -12.17 12.54
C VAL A 151 -19.17 -12.73 13.81
N GLY A 152 -18.70 -13.87 14.33
CA GLY A 152 -19.24 -14.50 15.54
C GLY A 152 -18.47 -15.77 15.94
N ALA A 153 -18.87 -16.41 17.04
CA ALA A 153 -18.13 -17.53 17.66
C ALA A 153 -17.92 -18.77 16.76
N GLY A 154 -18.67 -18.91 15.65
CA GLY A 154 -18.48 -19.96 14.64
C GLY A 154 -17.70 -19.54 13.39
N GLY A 155 -17.33 -18.26 13.28
CA GLY A 155 -16.15 -17.80 12.56
C GLY A 155 -15.94 -18.09 11.07
N THR A 156 -16.91 -18.49 10.24
CA THR A 156 -16.67 -18.64 8.78
C THR A 156 -17.89 -18.36 7.89
N GLY A 157 -18.70 -17.35 8.22
CA GLY A 157 -19.79 -16.92 7.32
C GLY A 157 -19.31 -15.97 6.23
N GLU A 158 -18.29 -16.34 5.44
CA GLU A 158 -17.87 -15.53 4.28
C GLU A 158 -19.04 -15.41 3.30
N LEU A 159 -19.39 -14.17 2.94
CA LEU A 159 -20.45 -13.87 1.99
C LEU A 159 -19.88 -13.40 0.66
N LYS A 160 -18.81 -12.59 0.70
CA LYS A 160 -18.08 -12.12 -0.47
C LYS A 160 -16.61 -11.97 -0.16
N ASN A 161 -15.77 -12.29 -1.15
CA ASN A 161 -14.34 -12.14 -1.09
C ASN A 161 -13.83 -11.90 -2.52
N LYS A 162 -13.32 -10.70 -2.78
CA LYS A 162 -12.89 -10.30 -4.12
C LYS A 162 -11.66 -9.41 -4.07
N LYS A 163 -10.69 -9.70 -4.94
CA LYS A 163 -9.49 -8.87 -5.15
C LYS A 163 -9.67 -7.99 -6.38
N PHE A 164 -9.06 -6.82 -6.36
CA PHE A 164 -9.08 -5.84 -7.43
C PHE A 164 -7.69 -5.22 -7.58
N ASN A 165 -7.30 -4.99 -8.83
CA ASN A 165 -6.10 -4.19 -9.16
C ASN A 165 -6.50 -2.78 -9.63
N ASP A 166 -7.81 -2.51 -9.69
CA ASP A 166 -8.38 -1.23 -10.15
C ASP A 166 -9.15 -0.58 -8.99
N GLN A 167 -8.83 0.69 -8.74
CA GLN A 167 -9.36 1.46 -7.62
C GLN A 167 -10.83 1.87 -7.82
N GLU A 168 -11.22 2.13 -9.08
CA GLU A 168 -12.58 2.55 -9.43
C GLU A 168 -13.57 1.38 -9.24
N THR A 169 -13.28 0.22 -9.82
CA THR A 169 -14.10 -0.99 -9.66
C THR A 169 -14.20 -1.43 -8.20
N ALA A 170 -13.11 -1.32 -7.43
CA ALA A 170 -13.10 -1.66 -6.01
C ALA A 170 -13.96 -0.68 -5.18
N THR A 171 -13.88 0.61 -5.48
CA THR A 171 -14.73 1.67 -4.92
C THR A 171 -16.21 1.36 -5.15
N GLU A 172 -16.59 1.14 -6.41
CA GLU A 172 -17.99 0.90 -6.78
C GLU A 172 -18.53 -0.35 -6.08
N ALA A 173 -17.71 -1.40 -6.02
CA ALA A 173 -18.06 -2.62 -5.31
C ALA A 173 -18.29 -2.34 -3.83
N TYR A 174 -17.38 -1.62 -3.16
CA TYR A 174 -17.53 -1.29 -1.74
C TYR A 174 -18.78 -0.45 -1.47
N SER A 175 -18.98 0.64 -2.21
CA SER A 175 -20.15 1.53 -2.03
C SER A 175 -21.47 0.78 -2.27
N ARG A 176 -21.55 -0.09 -3.28
CA ARG A 176 -22.74 -0.91 -3.53
C ARG A 176 -23.03 -1.87 -2.37
N GLU A 177 -22.02 -2.56 -1.86
CA GLU A 177 -22.21 -3.48 -0.72
C GLU A 177 -22.61 -2.72 0.55
N LEU A 178 -22.03 -1.54 0.77
CA LEU A 178 -22.37 -0.71 1.91
C LEU A 178 -23.82 -0.21 1.84
N ALA A 179 -24.24 0.30 0.68
CA ALA A 179 -25.62 0.73 0.46
C ALA A 179 -26.62 -0.40 0.73
N HIS A 180 -26.31 -1.61 0.27
CA HIS A 180 -27.12 -2.80 0.56
C HIS A 180 -27.19 -3.08 2.07
N LEU A 181 -26.06 -3.07 2.78
CA LEU A 181 -26.04 -3.30 4.23
C LEU A 181 -26.83 -2.25 5.01
N LEU A 182 -26.79 -0.99 4.59
CA LEU A 182 -27.51 0.10 5.24
C LEU A 182 -29.01 0.05 4.95
N SER A 183 -29.43 -0.50 3.81
CA SER A 183 -30.86 -0.70 3.52
C SER A 183 -31.50 -1.86 4.30
N GLU A 184 -30.70 -2.77 4.85
CA GLU A 184 -31.14 -3.90 5.67
C GLU A 184 -31.13 -3.61 7.18
N ALA A 185 -30.53 -2.50 7.60
CA ALA A 185 -30.27 -2.13 9.00
C ALA A 185 -31.39 -1.26 9.58
#